data_AF-A0A7Z9I4X7-F1
#
_entry.id   AF-A0A7Z9I4X7-F1
#
_cell.length_a   1.000
_cell.length_b   1.000
_cell.length_c   1.000
_cell.angle_alpha   90.00
_cell.angle_beta   90.00
_cell.angle_gamma   90.00
#
_symmetry.space_group_name_H-M   'P 1'
#
loop_
_entity.id
_entity.type
_entity.pdbx_description
1 polymer ?
#
loop_
_entity_poly.entity_id
_entity_poly.type
_entity_poly.pdbx_seq_one_letter_code
_entity_poly.pdbx_strand_id
1 'polypeptide(L)' 'QQAFKSLKAQIEMVTAPHTPVPFASSLEDIYIPSNDSVAIAVRKTL' A
#
# COMPACT_ATOMS: atom_id res chain seq x y z
N GLN A 1 0.63 -21.34 10.06
CA GLN A 1 1.85 -20.49 10.03
C GLN A 1 2.88 -21.18 9.15
N GLN A 2 3.18 -20.66 7.95
CA GLN A 2 3.96 -21.40 6.94
C GLN A 2 5.28 -20.74 6.50
N ALA A 3 5.54 -19.45 6.80
CA ALA A 3 6.73 -18.76 6.27
C ALA A 3 7.30 -17.62 7.14
N PHE A 4 6.87 -17.47 8.39
CA PHE A 4 7.30 -16.34 9.24
C PHE A 4 8.83 -16.33 9.46
N LYS A 5 9.46 -17.50 9.62
CA LYS A 5 10.91 -17.64 9.78
C LYS A 5 11.71 -17.27 8.53
N SER A 6 11.07 -17.20 7.37
CA SER A 6 11.73 -16.91 6.09
C SER A 6 11.72 -15.42 5.74
N LEU A 7 11.00 -14.59 6.50
CA LEU A 7 10.93 -13.15 6.28
C LEU A 7 12.29 -12.51 6.58
N LYS A 8 12.83 -11.77 5.61
CA LYS A 8 14.08 -11.01 5.75
C LYS A 8 13.85 -9.56 6.20
N ALA A 9 12.61 -9.09 6.11
CA ALA A 9 12.16 -7.76 6.48
C ALA A 9 10.70 -7.82 6.95
N GLN A 10 10.20 -6.71 7.48
CA GLN A 10 8.79 -6.52 7.83
C GLN A 10 7.87 -6.59 6.59
N ILE A 11 6.60 -6.93 6.81
CA ILE A 11 5.57 -6.91 5.78
C ILE A 11 4.96 -5.50 5.75
N GLU A 12 5.03 -4.85 4.60
CA GLU A 12 4.38 -3.55 4.35
C GLU A 12 3.02 -3.74 3.68
N MET A 13 2.08 -2.84 3.94
CA MET A 13 0.76 -2.82 3.30
C MET A 13 0.58 -1.52 2.51
N VAL A 14 0.07 -1.65 1.30
CA VAL A 14 -0.30 -0.51 0.44
C VAL A 14 -1.80 -0.61 0.19
N THR A 15 -2.56 0.23 0.88
CA THR A 15 -4.03 0.25 0.83
C THR A 15 -4.54 1.67 0.68
N ALA A 16 -5.80 1.80 0.29
CA ALA A 16 -6.47 3.09 0.29
C ALA A 16 -6.49 3.70 1.71
N PRO A 17 -6.61 5.03 1.83
CA PRO A 17 -6.77 5.70 3.11
C PRO A 17 -7.97 5.15 3.89
N HIS A 18 -7.92 5.23 5.23
CA HIS A 18 -9.04 4.80 6.06
C HIS A 18 -10.15 5.85 6.11
N THR A 19 -10.80 6.05 4.97
CA THR A 19 -11.92 6.96 4.76
C THR A 19 -12.88 6.33 3.75
N PRO A 20 -14.16 6.74 3.71
CA PRO A 20 -15.06 6.35 2.62
C PRO A 20 -14.51 6.77 1.26
N VAL A 21 -14.89 6.04 0.21
CA VAL A 21 -14.55 6.39 -1.17
C VAL A 21 -15.21 7.73 -1.54
N PRO A 22 -14.44 8.71 -2.05
CA PRO A 22 -15.00 9.97 -2.53
C PRO A 22 -15.90 9.79 -3.76
N PHE A 23 -16.92 10.64 -3.91
CA PHE A 23 -17.79 10.63 -5.10
C PHE A 23 -17.20 11.40 -6.29
N ALA A 24 -16.38 12.42 -6.03
CA ALA A 24 -15.78 13.22 -7.10
C ALA A 24 -14.67 12.43 -7.80
N SER A 25 -14.72 12.33 -9.14
CA SER A 25 -13.78 11.54 -9.93
C SER A 25 -12.31 11.92 -9.67
N SER A 26 -12.01 13.21 -9.53
CA SER A 26 -10.65 13.68 -9.22
C SER A 26 -10.14 13.23 -7.85
N LEU A 27 -11.04 12.95 -6.89
CA LEU A 27 -10.69 12.46 -5.56
C LEU A 27 -10.60 10.92 -5.53
N GLU A 28 -11.31 10.23 -6.42
CA GLU A 28 -11.20 8.78 -6.59
C GLU A 28 -9.79 8.38 -7.06
N ASP A 29 -9.23 9.13 -8.02
CA ASP A 29 -7.86 8.90 -8.52
C ASP A 29 -6.79 8.98 -7.41
N ILE A 30 -7.00 9.87 -6.43
CA ILE A 30 -6.07 10.06 -5.28
C ILE A 30 -6.33 9.03 -4.17
N TYR A 31 -7.57 8.53 -4.06
CA TYR A 31 -7.95 7.51 -3.08
C TYR A 31 -7.34 6.13 -3.41
N ILE A 32 -7.20 5.81 -4.69
CA ILE A 32 -6.61 4.55 -5.16
C ILE A 32 -5.09 4.58 -4.97
N PRO A 33 -4.48 3.54 -4.38
CA PRO A 33 -3.02 3.49 -4.26
C PRO A 33 -2.32 3.56 -5.62
N SER A 34 -1.34 4.44 -5.72
CA SER A 34 -0.58 4.66 -6.95
C SER A 34 0.65 3.75 -7.05
N ASN A 35 1.21 3.66 -8.25
CA ASN A 35 2.49 2.97 -8.49
C ASN A 35 3.64 3.52 -7.63
N ASP A 36 3.62 4.82 -7.32
CA ASP A 36 4.63 5.46 -6.48
C ASP A 36 4.54 4.96 -5.03
N SER A 37 3.32 4.85 -4.48
CA SER A 37 3.08 4.28 -3.15
C SER A 37 3.62 2.85 -3.03
N VAL A 38 3.47 2.04 -4.08
CA VAL A 38 4.05 0.68 -4.15
C VAL A 38 5.58 0.74 -4.19
N ALA A 39 6.15 1.59 -5.03
CA ALA A 39 7.61 1.72 -5.13
C ALA A 39 8.24 2.17 -3.80
N ILE A 40 7.60 3.09 -3.09
CA ILE A 40 8.03 3.52 -1.75
C ILE A 40 7.97 2.34 -0.76
N ALA A 41 6.88 1.58 -0.74
CA ALA A 41 6.75 0.42 0.15
C ALA A 41 7.81 -0.65 -0.13
N VAL A 42 8.08 -0.97 -1.40
CA VAL A 42 9.14 -1.90 -1.78
C VAL A 42 10.49 -1.41 -1.26
N ARG A 43 10.83 -0.14 -1.50
CA ARG A 43 12.10 0.45 -1.07
C ARG A 43 12.29 0.44 0.45
N LYS A 44 11.23 0.47 1.25
CA LYS A 44 11.30 0.34 2.71
C LYS A 44 11.68 -1.09 3.18
N THR A 45 11.49 -2.10 2.33
CA THR A 45 11.73 -3.52 2.65
C THR A 45 13.00 -4.10 2.04
N LEU A 46 13.73 -3.29 1.25
CA LEU A 46 15.06 -3.62 0.70
C LEU A 46 16.14 -3.42 1.76
#